data_AF-A0A1G2FZV5-F1
#
_entry.id   AF-A0A1G2FZV5-F1
#
_cell.length_a   1.000
_cell.length_b   1.000
_cell.length_c   1.000
_cell.angle_alpha   90.00
_cell.angle_beta   90.00
_cell.angle_gamma   90.00
#
_symmetry.space_group_name_H-M   'P 1'
#
loop_
_entity.id
_entity.type
_entity.pdbx_description
1 polymer ?
#
loop_
_entity_poly.entity_id
_entity_poly.type
_entity_poly.pdbx_seq_one_letter_code
_entity_poly.pdbx_strand_id
1 'polypeptide(L)'
;MVWSAEIHYKKEVVMRDGEPSMYIGLATLRNGYMQMQWSRVQMFLLFNTVALPLVFGSGQAEIMKAAISAIGTLVHILLLNAVIRANGWIEFLDAKLTQLEQLDQDDQNGARVFVFSDPSFAEKRNGLLASRKLFMFIGLGTTILWIEKTIQHYILFLTS
;
A
#
# COMPACT_ATOMS: atom_id res chain seq x y z
N MET A 1 5.08 2.05 -58.22
CA MET A 1 5.91 1.47 -57.14
C MET A 1 5.05 1.47 -55.89
N VAL A 2 4.33 0.37 -55.64
CA VAL A 2 3.36 0.25 -54.54
C VAL A 2 4.10 -0.38 -53.37
N TRP A 3 4.21 0.37 -52.27
CA TRP A 3 4.72 -0.16 -51.00
C TRP A 3 3.65 -1.05 -50.38
N SER A 4 3.90 -2.36 -50.31
CA SER A 4 3.09 -3.27 -49.51
C SER A 4 3.47 -3.09 -48.04
N ALA A 5 2.61 -2.43 -47.26
CA ALA A 5 2.73 -2.47 -45.82
C ALA A 5 2.33 -3.88 -45.35
N GLU A 6 3.31 -4.70 -44.98
CA GLU A 6 3.08 -5.90 -44.17
C GLU A 6 2.53 -5.44 -42.81
N ILE A 7 1.21 -5.47 -42.69
CA ILE A 7 0.54 -5.36 -41.40
C ILE A 7 0.84 -6.67 -40.68
N HIS A 8 1.82 -6.66 -39.77
CA HIS A 8 2.01 -7.73 -38.81
C HIS A 8 0.72 -7.87 -37.99
N TYR A 9 -0.15 -8.79 -38.40
CA TYR A 9 -1.31 -9.21 -37.64
C TYR A 9 -0.78 -9.81 -36.34
N LYS A 10 -0.86 -9.03 -35.25
CA LYS A 10 -0.61 -9.52 -33.90
C LYS A 10 -1.65 -10.61 -33.70
N LYS A 11 -1.23 -11.88 -33.76
CA LYS A 11 -2.11 -13.05 -33.56
C LYS A 11 -2.95 -12.75 -32.32
N GLU A 12 -4.26 -12.56 -32.49
CA GLU A 12 -5.18 -12.38 -31.36
C GLU A 12 -5.07 -13.66 -30.55
N VAL A 13 -4.32 -13.58 -29.46
CA VAL A 13 -4.17 -14.74 -28.60
C VAL A 13 -5.42 -14.81 -27.77
N VAL A 14 -6.29 -15.75 -28.16
CA VAL A 14 -7.52 -16.06 -27.45
C VAL A 14 -7.09 -16.75 -26.15
N MET A 15 -7.08 -16.00 -25.05
CA MET A 15 -7.00 -16.58 -23.71
C MET A 15 -8.14 -17.59 -23.55
N ARG A 16 -7.91 -18.66 -22.80
CA ARG A 16 -8.93 -19.69 -22.58
C ARG A 16 -10.13 -19.07 -21.84
N ASP A 17 -11.33 -19.54 -22.14
CA ASP A 17 -12.55 -19.04 -21.50
C ASP A 17 -12.43 -19.06 -19.96
N GLY A 18 -12.44 -17.88 -19.33
CA GLY A 18 -12.32 -17.68 -17.88
C GLY A 18 -10.96 -17.21 -17.35
N GLU A 19 -9.88 -17.29 -18.14
CA GLU A 19 -8.56 -16.75 -17.76
C GLU A 19 -8.53 -15.21 -17.73
N PRO A 20 -9.11 -14.46 -18.71
CA PRO A 20 -9.11 -13.01 -18.68
C PRO A 20 -9.82 -12.44 -17.43
N SER A 21 -10.96 -13.04 -17.06
CA SER A 21 -11.74 -12.60 -15.90
C SER A 21 -11.00 -12.85 -14.59
N MET A 22 -10.21 -13.93 -14.51
CA MET A 22 -9.35 -14.22 -13.36
C MET A 22 -8.22 -13.20 -13.23
N TYR A 23 -7.50 -12.90 -14.33
CA TYR A 23 -6.46 -11.87 -14.34
C TYR A 23 -7.01 -10.50 -13.94
N ILE A 24 -8.15 -10.11 -14.52
CA ILE A 24 -8.82 -8.86 -14.19
C ILE A 24 -9.23 -8.84 -12.73
N GLY A 25 -9.80 -9.93 -12.20
CA GLY A 25 -10.20 -10.04 -10.80
C GLY A 25 -9.03 -9.90 -9.83
N LEU A 26 -7.95 -10.65 -10.04
CA LEU A 26 -6.76 -10.61 -9.18
C LEU A 26 -6.04 -9.26 -9.27
N ALA A 27 -5.89 -8.71 -10.47
CA ALA A 27 -5.31 -7.38 -10.67
C ALA A 27 -6.15 -6.29 -10.01
N THR A 28 -7.49 -6.38 -10.10
CA THR A 28 -8.42 -5.45 -9.45
C THR A 28 -8.29 -5.53 -7.93
N LEU A 29 -8.25 -6.73 -7.36
CA LEU A 29 -8.04 -6.91 -5.92
C LEU A 29 -6.70 -6.32 -5.46
N ARG A 30 -5.61 -6.62 -6.18
CA ARG A 30 -4.28 -6.09 -5.87
C ARG A 30 -4.30 -4.56 -5.90
N ASN A 31 -4.79 -3.99 -6.99
CA ASN A 31 -4.86 -2.54 -7.16
C ASN A 31 -5.74 -1.89 -6.08
N GLY A 32 -6.85 -2.54 -5.69
CA GLY A 32 -7.69 -2.12 -4.58
C GLY A 32 -6.94 -2.05 -3.25
N TYR A 33 -6.15 -3.08 -2.90
CA TYR A 33 -5.29 -3.05 -1.71
C TYR A 33 -4.24 -1.93 -1.78
N MET A 34 -3.62 -1.73 -2.94
CA MET A 34 -2.65 -0.64 -3.14
C MET A 34 -3.30 0.74 -2.96
N GLN A 35 -4.50 0.94 -3.49
CA GLN A 35 -5.26 2.18 -3.37
C GLN A 35 -5.69 2.44 -1.92
N MET A 36 -6.16 1.41 -1.21
CA MET A 36 -6.50 1.52 0.21
C MET A 36 -5.28 1.88 1.06
N GLN A 37 -4.11 1.29 0.77
CA GLN A 37 -2.87 1.63 1.45
C GLN A 37 -2.49 3.10 1.22
N TRP A 38 -2.66 3.61 0.00
CA TRP A 38 -2.39 5.01 -0.31
C TRP A 38 -3.37 5.97 0.39
N SER A 39 -4.67 5.65 0.38
CA SER A 39 -5.68 6.42 1.10
C SER A 39 -5.38 6.50 2.61
N ARG A 40 -4.89 5.41 3.21
CA ARG A 40 -4.46 5.40 4.62
C ARG A 40 -3.30 6.34 4.89
N VAL A 41 -2.32 6.44 3.98
CA VAL A 41 -1.21 7.40 4.09
C VAL A 41 -1.73 8.84 4.04
N GLN A 42 -2.65 9.14 3.12
CA GLN A 42 -3.26 10.48 3.05
C GLN A 42 -4.03 10.84 4.33
N MET A 43 -4.85 9.92 4.82
CA MET A 43 -5.60 10.11 6.06
C MET A 43 -4.69 10.25 7.27
N PHE A 44 -3.60 9.50 7.32
CA PHE A 44 -2.57 9.62 8.35
C PHE A 44 -1.93 11.02 8.36
N LEU A 45 -1.56 11.55 7.19
CA LEU A 45 -1.00 12.90 7.07
C LEU A 45 -2.01 13.96 7.53
N LEU A 46 -3.27 13.84 7.09
CA LEU A 46 -4.34 14.75 7.48
C LEU A 46 -4.58 14.73 9.00
N PHE A 47 -4.72 13.55 9.58
CA PHE A 47 -4.90 13.37 11.01
C PHE A 47 -3.77 14.04 11.81
N ASN A 48 -2.52 13.75 11.45
CA ASN A 48 -1.37 14.30 12.16
C ASN A 48 -1.26 15.82 12.01
N THR A 49 -1.63 16.38 10.85
CA THR A 49 -1.65 17.84 10.63
C THR A 49 -2.63 18.55 11.56
N VAL A 50 -3.77 17.93 11.87
CA VAL A 50 -4.79 18.49 12.77
C VAL A 50 -4.49 18.20 14.24
N ALA A 51 -4.06 16.97 14.54
CA ALA A 51 -3.96 16.49 15.91
C ALA A 51 -2.68 16.92 16.63
N LEU A 52 -1.54 17.00 15.93
CA LEU A 52 -0.27 17.40 16.56
C LEU A 52 -0.34 18.81 17.17
N PRO A 53 -0.86 19.85 16.51
CA PRO A 53 -1.00 21.17 17.15
C PRO A 53 -1.79 21.15 18.46
N LEU A 54 -2.82 20.30 18.58
CA LEU A 54 -3.63 20.18 19.79
C LEU A 54 -2.86 19.51 20.94
N VAL A 55 -2.03 18.52 20.60
CA VAL A 55 -1.24 17.73 21.55
C VAL A 55 -0.01 18.50 22.03
N PHE A 56 0.60 19.33 21.18
CA PHE A 56 1.77 20.14 21.53
C PHE A 56 1.43 21.55 22.02
N GLY A 57 0.22 22.04 21.76
CA GLY A 57 -0.21 23.39 22.15
C GLY A 57 -0.38 23.55 23.67
N SER A 58 -0.24 24.78 24.17
CA SER A 58 -0.44 25.12 25.59
C SER A 58 -1.90 25.39 25.97
N GLY A 59 -2.79 25.55 24.99
CA GLY A 59 -4.16 26.02 25.23
C GLY A 59 -5.18 24.98 25.70
N GLN A 60 -4.80 23.71 25.82
CA GLN A 60 -5.70 22.62 26.22
C GLN A 60 -5.33 22.08 27.60
N ALA A 61 -6.33 21.62 28.36
CA ALA A 61 -6.11 20.95 29.63
C ALA A 61 -5.33 19.63 29.45
N GLU A 62 -4.49 19.26 30.42
CA GLU A 62 -3.63 18.07 30.33
C GLU A 62 -4.43 16.77 30.16
N ILE A 63 -5.60 16.66 30.78
CA ILE A 63 -6.51 15.52 30.58
C ILE A 63 -6.96 15.36 29.12
N MET A 64 -7.21 16.47 28.42
CA MET A 64 -7.61 16.46 27.01
C MET A 64 -6.44 16.03 26.13
N LYS A 65 -5.23 16.54 26.39
CA LYS A 65 -4.01 16.12 25.67
C LYS A 65 -3.72 14.64 25.88
N ALA A 66 -3.88 14.14 27.11
CA ALA A 66 -3.71 12.73 27.44
C ALA A 66 -4.72 11.85 26.67
N ALA A 67 -6.00 12.25 26.64
CA ALA A 67 -7.04 11.53 25.89
C ALA A 67 -6.75 11.50 24.38
N ILE A 68 -6.42 12.65 23.77
CA ILE A 68 -6.09 12.75 22.34
C ILE A 68 -4.83 11.92 22.04
N SER A 69 -3.82 11.97 22.91
CA SER A 69 -2.58 11.18 22.76
C SER A 69 -2.85 9.67 22.78
N ALA A 70 -3.67 9.20 23.73
CA ALA A 70 -4.04 7.80 23.83
C ALA A 70 -4.82 7.30 22.59
N ILE A 71 -5.81 8.07 22.13
CA ILE A 71 -6.57 7.76 20.91
C ILE A 71 -5.64 7.78 19.69
N GLY A 72 -4.78 8.79 19.58
CA GLY A 72 -3.79 8.91 18.52
C GLY A 72 -2.89 7.68 18.47
N THR A 73 -2.33 7.26 19.60
CA THR A 73 -1.51 6.04 19.69
C THR A 73 -2.25 4.79 19.23
N LEU A 74 -3.48 4.58 19.70
CA LEU A 74 -4.29 3.43 19.30
C LEU A 74 -4.53 3.41 17.78
N VAL A 75 -4.92 4.55 17.20
CA VAL A 75 -5.14 4.70 15.76
C VAL A 75 -3.86 4.38 14.98
N HIS A 76 -2.70 4.84 15.44
CA HIS A 76 -1.41 4.59 14.79
C HIS A 76 -1.03 3.11 14.82
N ILE A 77 -1.22 2.42 15.95
CA ILE A 77 -1.00 0.96 16.06
C ILE A 77 -1.94 0.19 15.12
N LEU A 78 -3.22 0.56 15.08
CA LEU A 78 -4.19 -0.08 14.18
C LEU A 78 -3.83 0.15 12.70
N LEU A 79 -3.38 1.36 12.36
CA LEU A 79 -2.95 1.70 11.01
C LEU A 79 -1.71 0.90 10.58
N LEU A 80 -0.70 0.78 11.44
CA LEU A 80 0.48 -0.05 11.18
C LEU A 80 0.08 -1.51 10.90
N ASN A 81 -0.75 -2.09 11.76
CA ASN A 81 -1.28 -3.45 11.56
C ASN A 81 -2.05 -3.57 10.24
N ALA A 82 -2.85 -2.57 9.89
CA ALA A 82 -3.60 -2.57 8.66
C ALA A 82 -2.68 -2.50 7.42
N VAL A 83 -1.58 -1.73 7.48
CA VAL A 83 -0.57 -1.63 6.42
C VAL A 83 0.20 -2.94 6.26
N ILE A 84 0.63 -3.57 7.37
CA ILE A 84 1.32 -4.87 7.34
C ILE A 84 0.44 -5.93 6.65
N ARG A 85 -0.83 -6.03 7.05
CA ARG A 85 -1.78 -6.96 6.41
C ARG A 85 -2.00 -6.67 4.94
N ALA A 86 -2.12 -5.39 4.57
CA ALA A 86 -2.30 -5.00 3.16
C ALA A 86 -1.07 -5.39 2.31
N ASN A 87 0.14 -5.17 2.81
CA ASN A 87 1.36 -5.60 2.11
C ASN A 87 1.39 -7.11 1.89
N GLY A 88 1.03 -7.91 2.91
CA GLY A 88 0.95 -9.37 2.79
C GLY A 88 -0.05 -9.82 1.72
N TRP A 89 -1.23 -9.20 1.64
CA TRP A 89 -2.21 -9.48 0.59
C TRP A 89 -1.70 -9.10 -0.80
N ILE A 90 -1.03 -7.95 -0.94
CA ILE A 90 -0.48 -7.51 -2.23
C ILE A 90 0.60 -8.50 -2.69
N GLU A 91 1.53 -8.90 -1.81
CA GLU A 91 2.55 -9.90 -2.11
C GLU A 91 1.95 -11.25 -2.51
N PHE A 92 0.93 -11.72 -1.80
CA PHE A 92 0.20 -12.94 -2.14
C PHE A 92 -0.43 -12.85 -3.54
N LEU A 93 -1.13 -11.75 -3.85
CA LEU A 93 -1.81 -11.56 -5.13
C LEU A 93 -0.83 -11.43 -6.29
N ASP A 94 0.30 -10.73 -6.09
CA ASP A 94 1.35 -10.67 -7.10
C ASP A 94 1.98 -12.03 -7.36
N ALA A 95 2.25 -12.82 -6.32
CA ALA A 95 2.76 -14.18 -6.49
C ALA A 95 1.77 -15.06 -7.29
N LYS A 96 0.46 -14.90 -7.08
CA LYS A 96 -0.57 -15.61 -7.84
C LYS A 96 -0.66 -15.16 -9.29
N LEU A 97 -0.57 -13.86 -9.55
CA LEU A 97 -0.52 -13.32 -10.91
C LEU A 97 0.71 -13.83 -11.67
N THR A 98 1.89 -13.85 -11.02
CA THR A 98 3.11 -14.40 -11.63
C THR A 98 3.02 -15.91 -11.89
N GLN A 99 2.41 -16.69 -11.00
CA GLN A 99 2.19 -18.12 -11.22
C GLN A 99 1.27 -18.39 -12.42
N LEU A 100 0.18 -17.63 -12.55
CA LEU A 100 -0.72 -17.73 -13.70
C LEU A 100 0.01 -17.37 -15.00
N GLU A 101 0.80 -16.29 -14.97
CA GLU A 101 1.58 -15.85 -16.12
C GLU A 101 2.60 -16.90 -16.59
N GLN A 102 3.23 -17.62 -15.65
CA GLN A 102 4.13 -18.73 -15.97
C GLN A 102 3.38 -19.93 -16.56
N LEU A 103 2.22 -20.29 -16.01
CA LEU A 103 1.40 -21.38 -16.54
C LEU A 103 0.96 -21.11 -17.99
N ASP A 104 0.59 -19.88 -18.32
CA ASP A 104 0.21 -19.49 -19.68
C ASP A 104 1.39 -19.44 -20.65
N GLN A 105 2.62 -19.22 -20.14
CA GLN A 105 3.85 -19.26 -20.94
C GLN A 105 4.29 -20.69 -21.27
N ASP A 106 4.03 -21.64 -20.37
CA ASP A 106 4.39 -23.06 -20.52
C ASP A 106 3.46 -23.79 -21.52
N ASP A 107 2.26 -23.26 -21.78
CA ASP A 107 1.37 -23.79 -22.82
C ASP A 107 1.80 -23.33 -24.23
N GLN A 108 2.14 -24.28 -25.11
CA GLN A 108 2.54 -24.01 -26.49
C GLN A 108 1.44 -23.32 -27.31
N ASN A 109 0.18 -23.43 -26.90
CA ASN A 109 -0.98 -22.79 -27.53
C ASN A 109 -1.55 -21.61 -26.72
N GLY A 110 -0.95 -21.29 -25.57
CA GLY A 110 -1.44 -20.28 -24.64
C GLY A 110 -1.13 -18.83 -25.03
N ALA A 111 -1.87 -17.90 -24.42
CA ALA A 111 -1.57 -16.47 -24.52
C ALA A 111 -0.32 -16.12 -23.72
N ARG A 112 0.75 -15.76 -24.42
CA ARG A 112 1.96 -15.22 -23.76
C ARG A 112 1.68 -13.83 -23.19
N VAL A 113 1.19 -13.80 -21.96
CA VAL A 113 1.03 -12.59 -21.16
C VAL A 113 2.39 -12.24 -20.53
N PHE A 114 2.80 -10.97 -20.65
CA PHE A 114 4.05 -10.43 -20.09
C PHE A 114 3.78 -9.14 -19.29
N VAL A 115 2.76 -9.14 -18.44
CA VAL A 115 2.21 -7.91 -17.84
C VAL A 115 2.57 -7.75 -16.36
N PHE A 116 2.70 -8.84 -15.61
CA PHE A 116 2.81 -8.78 -14.14
C PHE A 116 4.17 -9.20 -13.60
N SER A 117 4.92 -10.01 -14.36
CA SER A 117 6.27 -10.47 -14.02
C SER A 117 7.40 -9.58 -14.56
N ASP A 118 7.09 -8.39 -15.11
CA ASP A 118 8.10 -7.49 -15.67
C ASP A 118 9.19 -7.13 -14.62
N PRO A 119 10.46 -7.50 -14.86
CA PRO A 119 11.57 -7.22 -13.93
C PRO A 119 11.68 -5.74 -13.56
N SER A 120 11.35 -4.84 -14.51
CA SER A 120 11.39 -3.39 -14.29
C SER A 120 10.31 -2.90 -13.32
N PHE A 121 9.18 -3.60 -13.24
CA PHE A 121 8.12 -3.32 -12.26
C PHE A 121 8.53 -3.80 -10.86
N ALA A 122 9.11 -5.00 -10.77
CA ALA A 122 9.63 -5.53 -9.52
C ALA A 122 10.77 -4.66 -8.95
N GLU A 123 11.67 -4.19 -9.80
CA GLU A 123 12.80 -3.34 -9.43
C GLU A 123 12.33 -1.96 -8.94
N LYS A 124 11.39 -1.31 -9.64
CA LYS A 124 10.76 -0.04 -9.19
C LYS A 124 9.99 -0.19 -7.89
N ARG A 125 9.34 -1.33 -7.67
CA ARG A 125 8.60 -1.61 -6.44
C ARG A 125 9.52 -1.88 -5.25
N ASN A 126 10.63 -2.58 -5.46
CA ASN A 126 11.57 -2.98 -4.41
C ASN A 126 12.68 -1.96 -4.15
N GLY A 127 12.81 -0.93 -4.99
CA GLY A 127 13.78 0.14 -4.83
C GLY A 127 13.80 0.76 -3.43
N LEU A 128 14.98 1.15 -2.95
CA LEU A 128 15.17 1.77 -1.64
C LEU A 128 14.43 3.10 -1.48
N LEU A 129 14.23 3.82 -2.58
CA LEU A 129 13.46 5.08 -2.66
C LEU A 129 12.00 4.87 -3.06
N ALA A 130 11.52 3.63 -3.12
CA ALA A 130 10.10 3.39 -3.33
C ALA A 130 9.31 4.10 -2.22
N SER A 131 8.32 4.90 -2.61
CA SER A 131 7.51 5.74 -1.71
C SER A 131 7.04 4.98 -0.47
N ARG A 132 6.73 3.68 -0.60
CA ARG A 132 6.36 2.79 0.50
C ARG A 132 7.39 2.69 1.62
N LYS A 133 8.68 2.60 1.31
CA LYS A 133 9.75 2.50 2.34
C LYS A 133 9.90 3.82 3.08
N LEU A 134 9.89 4.94 2.36
CA LEU A 134 9.94 6.26 2.96
C LEU A 134 8.76 6.49 3.91
N PHE A 135 7.54 6.20 3.47
CA PHE A 135 6.34 6.33 4.31
C PHE A 135 6.30 5.34 5.47
N MET A 136 6.94 4.18 5.36
CA MET A 136 7.07 3.23 6.46
C MET A 136 7.91 3.83 7.60
N PHE A 137 9.07 4.41 7.29
CA PHE A 137 9.92 5.06 8.30
C PHE A 137 9.23 6.27 8.94
N ILE A 138 8.58 7.11 8.13
CA ILE A 138 7.78 8.24 8.64
C ILE A 138 6.68 7.71 9.57
N GLY A 139 5.92 6.70 9.16
CA GLY A 139 4.85 6.10 9.95
C GLY A 139 5.31 5.55 11.30
N LEU A 140 6.45 4.84 11.30
CA LEU A 140 7.06 4.31 12.54
C LEU A 140 7.53 5.45 13.45
N GLY A 141 8.25 6.43 12.91
CA GLY A 141 8.73 7.59 13.68
C GLY A 141 7.57 8.36 14.33
N THR A 142 6.50 8.61 13.60
CA THR A 142 5.31 9.27 14.14
C THR A 142 4.62 8.40 15.20
N THR A 143 4.56 7.09 15.03
CA THR A 143 3.96 6.20 16.05
C THR A 143 4.75 6.24 17.35
N ILE A 144 6.08 6.24 17.28
CA ILE A 144 6.96 6.41 18.45
C ILE A 144 6.68 7.75 19.13
N LEU A 145 6.56 8.83 18.35
CA LEU A 145 6.23 10.16 18.88
C LEU A 145 4.89 10.15 19.63
N TRP A 146 3.85 9.50 19.10
CA TRP A 146 2.56 9.40 19.77
C TRP A 146 2.65 8.61 21.08
N ILE A 147 3.41 7.51 21.11
CA ILE A 147 3.64 6.73 22.34
C ILE A 147 4.32 7.61 23.39
N GLU A 148 5.40 8.31 23.01
CA GLU A 148 6.11 9.24 23.89
C GLU A 148 5.18 10.32 24.44
N LYS A 149 4.38 10.98 23.59
CA LYS A 149 3.42 12.00 24.02
C LYS A 149 2.32 11.47 24.91
N THR A 150 1.88 10.24 24.67
CA THR A 150 0.90 9.58 25.54
C THR A 150 1.47 9.38 26.94
N ILE A 151 2.70 8.88 27.05
CA ILE A 151 3.37 8.71 28.33
C ILE A 151 3.58 10.06 29.02
N GLN A 152 4.08 11.06 28.29
CA GLN A 152 4.34 12.40 28.83
C GLN A 152 3.06 13.04 29.39
N HIS A 153 1.98 13.11 28.60
CA HIS A 153 0.73 13.74 29.05
C HIS A 153 0.06 12.94 30.17
N TYR A 154 0.19 11.62 30.18
CA TYR A 154 -0.32 10.80 31.27
C TYR A 154 0.41 11.10 32.60
N ILE A 155 1.75 11.22 32.56
CA ILE A 155 2.53 11.62 33.74
C ILE A 155 2.13 13.03 34.21
N LEU A 156 2.06 13.99 33.28
CA LEU A 156 1.69 15.38 33.61
C LEU A 156 0.31 15.45 34.25
N PHE A 157 -0.67 14.74 33.69
CA PHE A 157 -2.03 14.64 34.25
C PHE A 157 -2.06 14.06 35.67
N LEU A 158 -1.22 13.06 35.98
CA LEU A 158 -1.16 12.50 37.34
C LEU A 158 -0.50 13.43 38.35
N THR A 159 0.36 14.34 37.89
CA THR A 159 1.10 15.29 38.74
C THR A 159 0.48 16.68 38.82
N SER A 160 -0.54 16.97 38.00
CA SER A 160 -1.30 18.22 37.97
C SER A 160 -2.50 18.17 38.89
#